data_AF-A0A6G1KUN5-F1
#
_entry.id   AF-A0A6G1KUN5-F1
#
_cell.length_a   1.000
_cell.length_b   1.000
_cell.length_c   1.000
_cell.angle_alpha   90.00
_cell.angle_beta   90.00
_cell.angle_gamma   90.00
#
_symmetry.space_group_name_H-M   'P 1'
#
loop_
_entity.id
_entity.type
_entity.pdbx_description
1 polymer ?
#
loop_
_entity_poly.entity_id
_entity_poly.type
_entity_poly.pdbx_seq_one_letter_code
_entity_poly.pdbx_strand_id
1 'polypeptide(L)'
;DGRSKEQHVWPETPKGRSCPSPYAIFGIKHNAVYSKGKYYELVKLYHPDLSKDKHNGDPAHQLKMERYRLIVAAHNILSDPTKRSAYDRFGAGWDGRADPAGSGARSGAHQPGPFSHSWNDHADPIWQNATWEDWERFYARRAEHEGGPSSAPRAPVYMKNSYFLSLVIFFAIIGSSANYGRAQDAGDYLVERRDIVHDRAAKELRKVRQDMAGMRGKEERIQWFMRQRE
;
A
#
# COMPACT_ATOMS: atom_id res chain seq x y z
N ASP A 1 -24.37 6.65 34.18
CA ASP A 1 -23.01 6.25 34.58
C ASP A 1 -21.98 7.35 34.46
N GLY A 2 -21.89 8.15 35.51
CA GLY A 2 -20.81 9.13 35.68
C GLY A 2 -19.53 8.42 36.07
N ARG A 3 -18.74 8.02 35.07
CA ARG A 3 -17.36 7.59 35.29
C ARG A 3 -16.58 8.84 35.68
N SER A 4 -16.32 9.02 36.98
CA SER A 4 -15.42 10.05 37.50
C SER A 4 -14.15 10.02 36.67
N LYS A 5 -13.89 11.11 35.92
CA LYS A 5 -12.61 11.27 35.22
C LYS A 5 -11.56 11.42 36.31
N GLU A 6 -10.98 10.31 36.75
CA GLU A 6 -9.75 10.33 37.55
C GLU A 6 -8.77 11.21 36.78
N GLN A 7 -8.50 12.39 37.32
CA GLN A 7 -7.51 13.29 36.75
C GLN A 7 -6.19 12.55 36.80
N HIS A 8 -5.63 12.22 35.64
CA HIS A 8 -4.34 11.55 35.60
C HIS A 8 -3.29 12.49 36.16
N VAL A 9 -2.77 12.16 37.34
CA VAL A 9 -1.65 12.86 37.98
C VAL A 9 -0.37 12.28 37.42
N TRP A 10 0.49 13.14 36.88
CA TRP A 10 1.81 12.75 36.39
C TRP A 10 2.67 12.26 37.57
N PRO A 11 3.36 11.11 37.47
CA PRO A 11 4.12 10.56 38.58
C PRO A 11 5.31 11.44 38.97
N GLU A 12 5.60 11.48 40.27
CA GLU A 12 6.80 12.13 40.80
C GLU A 12 8.07 11.35 40.40
N THR A 13 9.15 12.09 40.17
CA THR A 13 10.45 11.50 39.87
C THR A 13 11.07 10.92 41.15
N PRO A 14 11.47 9.64 41.18
CA PRO A 14 12.19 9.08 42.32
C PRO A 14 13.50 9.84 42.59
N LYS A 15 13.88 10.00 43.86
CA LYS A 15 15.12 10.70 44.27
C LYS A 15 16.33 10.14 43.52
N GLY A 16 17.08 11.01 42.84
CA GLY A 16 18.28 10.64 42.07
C GLY A 16 18.05 10.22 40.62
N ARG A 17 16.81 10.31 40.09
CA ARG A 17 16.51 10.09 38.67
C ARG A 17 15.91 11.33 38.03
N SER A 18 16.32 11.61 36.79
CA SER A 18 15.83 12.77 36.01
C SER A 18 14.42 12.59 35.44
N CYS A 19 13.85 11.38 35.51
CA CYS A 19 12.53 11.04 34.96
C CYS A 19 11.85 9.92 35.77
N PRO A 20 10.50 9.80 35.71
CA PRO A 20 9.79 8.67 36.30
C PRO A 20 10.10 7.36 35.54
N SER A 21 9.79 6.19 36.11
CA SER A 21 9.98 4.90 35.39
C SER A 21 8.85 4.64 34.38
N PRO A 22 9.04 3.78 33.36
CA PRO A 22 7.97 3.38 32.42
C PRO A 22 6.75 2.83 33.15
N TYR A 23 6.98 2.03 34.19
CA TYR A 23 5.94 1.46 35.05
C TYR A 23 5.17 2.54 35.83
N ALA A 24 5.88 3.53 36.36
CA ALA A 24 5.28 4.64 37.08
C ALA A 24 4.41 5.53 36.16
N ILE A 25 4.85 5.77 34.91
CA ILE A 25 4.09 6.55 33.91
C ILE A 25 2.72 5.93 33.65
N PHE A 26 2.64 4.61 33.49
CA PHE A 26 1.37 3.94 33.26
C PHE A 26 0.65 3.52 34.55
N GLY A 27 1.25 3.69 35.73
CA GLY A 27 0.69 3.23 37.00
C GLY A 27 0.53 1.70 37.07
N ILE A 28 1.41 0.96 36.38
CA ILE A 28 1.34 -0.51 36.27
C ILE A 28 2.39 -1.10 37.21
N LYS A 29 2.03 -2.14 37.98
CA LYS A 29 2.99 -2.90 38.79
C LYS A 29 3.97 -3.66 37.89
N HIS A 30 5.21 -3.82 38.33
CA HIS A 30 6.26 -4.48 37.55
C HIS A 30 5.88 -5.90 37.05
N ASN A 31 5.06 -6.63 37.81
CA ASN A 31 4.59 -7.98 37.48
C ASN A 31 3.25 -8.03 36.71
N ALA A 32 2.62 -6.88 36.44
CA ALA A 32 1.32 -6.86 35.81
C ALA A 32 1.44 -6.98 34.28
N VAL A 33 0.41 -7.57 33.65
CA VAL A 33 0.34 -7.70 32.18
C VAL A 33 0.18 -6.31 31.58
N TYR A 34 1.00 -6.00 30.57
CA TYR A 34 0.92 -4.73 29.88
C TYR A 34 -0.35 -4.67 29.04
N SER A 35 -1.15 -3.62 29.20
CA SER A 35 -2.32 -3.34 28.36
C SER A 35 -2.19 -1.98 27.72
N LYS A 36 -2.51 -1.91 26.43
CA LYS A 36 -2.44 -0.68 25.64
C LYS A 36 -3.54 0.35 26.01
N GLY A 37 -4.52 -0.04 26.82
CA GLY A 37 -5.61 0.84 27.24
C GLY A 37 -5.11 2.14 27.89
N LYS A 38 -4.20 2.03 28.87
CA LYS A 38 -3.67 3.21 29.57
C LYS A 38 -2.83 4.10 28.67
N TYR A 39 -2.10 3.51 27.73
CA TYR A 39 -1.37 4.25 26.71
C TYR A 39 -2.30 5.11 25.86
N TYR A 40 -3.43 4.57 25.39
CA TYR A 40 -4.39 5.34 24.59
C TYR A 40 -5.02 6.48 25.38
N GLU A 41 -5.28 6.31 26.68
CA GLU A 41 -5.77 7.39 27.55
C GLU A 41 -4.75 8.53 27.66
N LEU A 42 -3.48 8.21 27.92
CA LEU A 42 -2.41 9.19 28.08
C LEU A 42 -2.08 9.91 26.77
N VAL A 43 -2.07 9.19 25.65
CA VAL A 43 -1.86 9.81 24.33
C VAL A 43 -2.95 10.84 24.06
N LYS A 44 -4.23 10.52 24.29
CA LYS A 44 -5.32 11.49 24.10
C LYS A 44 -5.17 12.73 24.99
N LEU A 45 -4.62 12.59 26.19
CA LEU A 45 -4.41 13.71 27.11
C LEU A 45 -3.22 14.58 26.70
N TYR A 46 -2.09 13.96 26.34
CA TYR A 46 -0.81 14.64 26.11
C TYR A 46 -0.49 14.89 24.63
N HIS A 47 -1.35 14.52 23.68
CA HIS A 47 -1.08 14.73 22.26
C HIS A 47 -0.84 16.21 21.92
N PRO A 48 0.15 16.53 21.06
CA PRO A 48 0.44 17.91 20.62
C PRO A 48 -0.74 18.61 19.95
N ASP A 49 -1.53 17.87 19.18
CA ASP A 49 -2.63 18.42 18.39
C ASP A 49 -3.82 18.91 19.23
N LEU A 50 -3.93 18.47 20.49
CA LEU A 50 -4.97 18.97 21.41
C LEU A 50 -4.61 20.32 22.04
N SER A 51 -3.39 20.82 21.86
CA SER A 51 -2.98 22.13 22.36
C SER A 51 -3.48 23.21 21.40
N LYS A 52 -4.54 23.94 21.79
CA LYS A 52 -5.07 25.05 20.98
C LYS A 52 -4.14 26.28 21.00
N ASP A 53 -3.29 26.40 22.02
CA ASP A 53 -2.29 27.44 22.14
C ASP A 53 -0.99 27.00 21.43
N LYS A 54 -0.93 27.27 20.13
CA LYS A 54 0.22 26.95 19.24
C LYS A 54 1.42 27.89 19.43
N HIS A 55 1.60 28.46 20.62
CA HIS A 55 2.78 29.25 20.91
C HIS A 55 3.90 28.29 21.35
N ASN A 56 4.86 28.05 20.46
CA ASN A 56 6.04 27.20 20.70
C ASN A 56 6.89 27.61 21.93
N GLY A 57 6.61 28.77 22.53
CA GLY A 57 7.29 29.30 23.72
C GLY A 57 6.57 29.09 25.05
N ASP A 58 5.35 28.52 25.10
CA ASP A 58 4.67 28.28 26.37
C ASP A 58 5.32 27.12 27.15
N PRO A 59 5.79 27.35 28.39
CA PRO A 59 6.34 26.28 29.25
C PRO A 59 5.38 25.11 29.44
N ALA A 60 4.06 25.35 29.43
CA ALA A 60 3.06 24.29 29.57
C ALA A 60 3.03 23.37 28.33
N HIS A 61 3.18 23.95 27.13
CA HIS A 61 3.27 23.19 25.89
C HIS A 61 4.54 22.33 25.85
N GLN A 62 5.69 22.89 26.22
CA GLN A 62 6.97 22.16 26.25
C GLN A 62 6.91 20.97 27.22
N LEU A 63 6.39 21.19 28.44
CA LEU A 63 6.21 20.12 29.43
C LEU A 63 5.25 19.03 28.92
N LYS A 64 4.18 19.40 28.22
CA LYS A 64 3.25 18.44 27.61
C LYS A 64 3.92 17.61 26.52
N MET A 65 4.77 18.25 25.69
CA MET A 65 5.57 17.55 24.68
C MET A 65 6.55 16.55 25.30
N GLU A 66 7.25 16.95 26.36
CA GLU A 66 8.19 16.07 27.08
C GLU A 66 7.47 14.87 27.70
N ARG A 67 6.30 15.09 28.30
CA ARG A 67 5.47 14.02 28.84
C ARG A 67 4.98 13.07 27.76
N TYR A 68 4.49 13.60 26.63
CA TYR A 68 4.07 12.80 25.48
C TYR A 68 5.21 11.91 24.96
N ARG A 69 6.38 12.50 24.82
CA ARG A 69 7.63 11.82 24.47
C ARG A 69 7.93 10.66 25.42
N LEU A 70 7.90 10.88 26.72
CA LEU A 70 8.10 9.84 27.74
C LEU A 70 7.04 8.73 27.67
N ILE A 71 5.78 9.06 27.39
CA ILE A 71 4.70 8.07 27.23
C ILE A 71 4.98 7.13 26.05
N VAL A 72 5.42 7.68 24.91
CA VAL A 72 5.77 6.88 23.73
C VAL A 72 6.97 5.99 23.99
N ALA A 73 8.03 6.53 24.62
CA ALA A 73 9.20 5.74 24.99
C ALA A 73 8.84 4.60 25.96
N ALA A 74 7.99 4.87 26.96
CA ALA A 74 7.55 3.87 27.92
C ALA A 74 6.72 2.76 27.23
N HIS A 75 5.87 3.13 26.27
CA HIS A 75 5.12 2.16 25.47
C HIS A 75 6.05 1.25 24.67
N ASN A 76 7.08 1.80 24.02
CA ASN A 76 8.03 1.03 23.21
C ASN A 76 8.79 -0.03 24.02
N ILE A 77 9.05 0.23 25.31
CA ILE A 77 9.71 -0.74 26.20
C ILE A 77 8.73 -1.79 26.70
N LEU A 78 7.56 -1.36 27.20
CA LEU A 78 6.64 -2.25 27.91
C LEU A 78 5.75 -3.09 27.00
N SER A 79 5.57 -2.66 25.74
CA SER A 79 4.76 -3.39 24.75
C SER A 79 5.43 -4.65 24.20
N ASP A 80 6.76 -4.65 24.09
CA ASP A 80 7.54 -5.77 23.59
C ASP A 80 8.09 -6.58 24.78
N PRO A 81 7.74 -7.88 24.92
CA PRO A 81 8.22 -8.70 26.03
C PRO A 81 9.75 -8.79 26.09
N THR A 82 10.44 -8.74 24.94
CA THR A 82 11.89 -8.79 24.86
C THR A 82 12.50 -7.54 25.47
N LYS A 83 12.04 -6.36 25.03
CA LYS A 83 12.50 -5.07 25.54
C LYS A 83 12.14 -4.86 27.00
N ARG A 84 10.94 -5.29 27.40
CA ARG A 84 10.52 -5.31 28.80
C ARG A 84 11.47 -6.15 29.64
N SER A 85 11.80 -7.38 29.21
CA SER A 85 12.73 -8.24 29.95
C SER A 85 14.15 -7.66 30.03
N ALA A 86 14.60 -6.95 28.99
CA ALA A 86 15.90 -6.28 28.97
C ALA A 86 15.93 -5.06 29.91
N TYR A 87 14.84 -4.28 29.94
CA TYR A 87 14.66 -3.19 30.89
C TYR A 87 14.61 -3.70 32.33
N ASP A 88 13.86 -4.77 32.59
CA ASP A 88 13.71 -5.33 33.92
C ASP A 88 15.02 -5.89 34.49
N ARG A 89 15.86 -6.50 33.64
CA ARG A 89 17.16 -7.07 34.06
C ARG A 89 18.28 -6.05 34.12
N PHE A 90 18.33 -5.12 33.17
CA PHE A 90 19.52 -4.28 32.94
C PHE A 90 19.22 -2.78 32.94
N GLY A 91 17.96 -2.37 33.08
CA GLY A 91 17.53 -0.98 32.89
C GLY A 91 17.68 -0.49 31.45
N ALA A 92 17.83 -1.41 30.48
CA ALA A 92 18.15 -1.07 29.09
C ALA A 92 17.02 -0.29 28.40
N GLY A 93 17.39 0.71 27.60
CA GLY A 93 16.47 1.47 26.74
C GLY A 93 15.68 2.57 27.46
N TRP A 94 15.93 2.86 28.73
CA TRP A 94 15.28 3.96 29.46
C TRP A 94 16.30 4.96 30.01
N ASP A 95 16.43 6.11 29.37
CA ASP A 95 17.29 7.22 29.80
C ASP A 95 16.51 8.47 30.22
N GLY A 96 15.17 8.43 30.12
CA GLY A 96 14.33 9.59 30.41
C GLY A 96 14.31 10.63 29.31
N ARG A 97 14.86 10.34 28.14
CA ARG A 97 14.68 11.11 26.93
C ARG A 97 13.85 10.26 25.99
N ALA A 98 12.87 10.86 25.34
CA ALA A 98 12.35 10.19 24.16
C ALA A 98 13.41 10.33 23.09
N ASP A 99 14.03 9.23 22.74
CA ASP A 99 14.75 9.13 21.50
C ASP A 99 13.85 9.67 20.38
N PRO A 100 14.23 10.77 19.71
CA PRO A 100 13.49 11.29 18.59
C PRO A 100 13.64 10.25 17.48
N ALA A 101 12.58 9.49 17.24
CA ALA A 101 12.50 8.42 16.26
C ALA A 101 13.38 7.18 16.59
N GLY A 102 12.72 6.11 17.04
CA GLY A 102 13.09 4.76 16.63
C GLY A 102 14.51 4.26 16.93
N SER A 103 15.22 4.84 17.91
CA SER A 103 16.49 4.30 18.40
C SER A 103 16.23 2.98 19.12
N GLY A 104 16.19 1.91 18.32
CA GLY A 104 16.32 0.54 18.77
C GLY A 104 17.74 0.33 19.25
N ALA A 105 18.03 0.70 20.50
CA ALA A 105 19.23 0.27 21.17
C ALA A 105 19.23 -1.27 21.26
N ARG A 106 20.01 -1.88 20.37
CA ARG A 106 20.90 -3.03 20.64
C ARG A 106 20.26 -4.18 21.42
N SER A 107 19.53 -5.06 20.74
CA SER A 107 19.51 -6.50 21.07
C SER A 107 18.75 -7.29 20.00
N GLY A 108 19.38 -8.33 19.46
CA GLY A 108 18.72 -9.30 18.60
C GLY A 108 19.50 -9.58 17.33
N ALA A 109 20.23 -10.70 17.37
CA ALA A 109 20.95 -11.36 16.28
C ALA A 109 20.14 -11.43 14.97
N HIS A 110 20.20 -10.37 14.17
CA HIS A 110 19.86 -10.41 12.76
C HIS A 110 21.18 -10.36 12.00
N GLN A 111 21.39 -11.33 11.13
CA GLN A 111 22.44 -11.32 10.12
C GLN A 111 22.48 -9.91 9.50
N PRO A 112 23.66 -9.25 9.41
CA PRO A 112 23.73 -7.89 8.88
C PRO A 112 23.24 -7.90 7.43
N GLY A 113 21.98 -7.54 7.26
CA GLY A 113 21.42 -7.26 5.95
C GLY A 113 21.96 -5.92 5.44
N PRO A 114 21.84 -5.63 4.14
CA PRO A 114 22.40 -4.43 3.52
C PRO A 114 21.88 -3.10 4.12
N PHE A 115 20.83 -3.16 4.94
CA PHE A 115 20.23 -2.01 5.62
C PHE A 115 20.64 -1.88 7.09
N SER A 116 21.23 -2.89 7.75
CA SER A 116 21.39 -2.90 9.21
C SER A 116 22.35 -1.83 9.75
N HIS A 117 23.33 -1.41 8.94
CA HIS A 117 24.29 -0.37 9.30
C HIS A 117 23.77 1.04 9.01
N SER A 118 22.92 1.20 8.00
CA SER A 118 22.53 2.51 7.49
C SER A 118 21.46 3.22 8.35
N TRP A 119 20.70 2.48 9.17
CA TRP A 119 19.69 3.07 10.05
C TRP A 119 20.28 3.94 11.16
N ASN A 120 21.53 3.68 11.55
CA ASN A 120 22.21 4.38 12.66
C ASN A 120 23.30 5.35 12.19
N ASP A 121 23.64 5.37 10.90
CA ASP A 121 24.66 6.27 10.34
C ASP A 121 23.99 7.38 9.52
N HIS A 122 23.94 8.59 10.09
CA HIS A 122 23.35 9.76 9.45
C HIS A 122 24.16 10.26 8.24
N ALA A 123 25.42 9.81 8.11
CA ALA A 123 26.29 10.12 6.98
C ALA A 123 26.15 9.10 5.84
N ASP A 124 25.41 8.00 6.02
CA ASP A 124 25.19 7.00 4.97
C ASP A 124 24.24 7.60 3.90
N PRO A 125 24.68 7.73 2.63
CA PRO A 125 23.85 8.30 1.55
C PRO A 125 22.69 7.39 1.12
N ILE A 126 22.36 6.35 1.90
CA ILE A 126 21.24 5.44 1.60
C ILE A 126 19.89 6.16 1.46
N TRP A 127 19.72 7.34 2.05
CA TRP A 127 18.46 8.09 1.95
C TRP A 127 18.37 8.94 0.68
N GLN A 128 19.47 9.05 -0.07
CA GLN A 128 19.58 9.88 -1.27
C GLN A 128 19.34 9.08 -2.56
N ASN A 129 19.09 7.77 -2.47
CA ASN A 129 18.91 6.90 -3.62
C ASN A 129 17.46 6.94 -4.16
N ALA A 130 17.20 7.85 -5.09
CA ALA A 130 15.88 8.00 -5.69
C ALA A 130 15.68 7.06 -6.89
N THR A 131 16.74 6.79 -7.64
CA THR A 131 16.67 5.99 -8.87
C THR A 131 17.37 4.64 -8.70
N TRP A 132 17.05 3.70 -9.57
CA TRP A 132 17.69 2.38 -9.58
C TRP A 132 19.21 2.49 -9.82
N GLU A 133 19.67 3.46 -10.62
CA GLU A 133 21.10 3.74 -10.80
C GLU A 133 21.79 4.19 -9.50
N ASP A 134 21.09 4.95 -8.65
CA ASP A 134 21.65 5.39 -7.35
C ASP A 134 21.82 4.21 -6.38
N TRP A 135 20.91 3.22 -6.46
CA TRP A 135 21.03 1.97 -5.72
C TRP A 135 22.22 1.14 -6.20
N GLU A 136 22.44 1.05 -7.51
CA GLU A 136 23.62 0.37 -8.05
C GLU A 136 24.93 1.01 -7.57
N ARG A 137 25.01 2.35 -7.63
CA ARG A 137 26.16 3.11 -7.12
C ARG A 137 26.35 2.91 -5.61
N PHE A 138 25.26 2.83 -4.85
CA PHE A 138 25.31 2.55 -3.41
C PHE A 138 25.93 1.19 -3.12
N TYR A 139 25.50 0.13 -3.81
CA TYR A 139 26.08 -1.20 -3.65
C TYR A 139 27.54 -1.25 -4.13
N ALA A 140 27.88 -0.55 -5.21
CA ALA A 140 29.25 -0.47 -5.72
C ALA A 140 30.21 0.15 -4.69
N ARG A 141 29.85 1.29 -4.10
CA ARG A 141 30.64 1.92 -3.02
C ARG A 141 30.83 0.99 -1.82
N ARG A 142 29.78 0.27 -1.43
CA ARG A 142 29.83 -0.62 -0.26
C ARG A 142 30.72 -1.84 -0.50
N ALA A 143 30.69 -2.38 -1.71
CA ALA A 143 31.58 -3.48 -2.11
C ALA A 143 33.06 -3.06 -2.07
N GLU A 144 33.39 -1.81 -2.44
CA GLU A 144 34.74 -1.25 -2.31
C GLU A 144 35.17 -1.08 -0.84
N HIS A 145 34.28 -0.57 0.02
CA HIS A 145 34.58 -0.35 1.44
C HIS A 145 34.72 -1.64 2.26
N GLU A 146 33.95 -2.68 1.95
CA GLU A 146 33.93 -3.94 2.70
C GLU A 146 34.95 -4.98 2.19
N GLY A 147 35.80 -4.62 1.21
CA GLY A 147 36.83 -5.50 0.67
C GLY A 147 36.27 -6.75 -0.04
N GLY A 148 35.01 -6.67 -0.49
CA GLY A 148 34.39 -7.73 -1.29
C GLY A 148 35.08 -7.87 -2.65
N PRO A 149 34.88 -9.00 -3.37
CA PRO A 149 35.45 -9.16 -4.70
C PRO A 149 35.05 -7.97 -5.55
N SER A 150 36.04 -7.25 -6.08
CA SER A 150 35.92 -6.06 -6.94
C SER A 150 35.24 -6.43 -8.25
N SER A 151 33.96 -6.76 -8.18
CA SER A 151 33.12 -7.03 -9.33
C SER A 151 32.69 -5.65 -9.78
N ALA A 152 33.31 -5.16 -10.85
CA ALA A 152 32.93 -3.92 -11.52
C ALA A 152 31.39 -3.77 -11.58
N PRO A 153 30.85 -2.52 -11.55
CA PRO A 153 29.41 -2.29 -11.61
C PRO A 153 28.81 -3.18 -12.68
N ARG A 154 27.85 -4.03 -12.29
CA ARG A 154 27.21 -4.97 -13.21
C ARG A 154 26.53 -4.13 -14.28
N ALA A 155 27.20 -3.97 -15.42
CA ALA A 155 26.62 -3.26 -16.55
C ALA A 155 25.22 -3.84 -16.81
N PRO A 156 24.22 -2.99 -17.06
CA PRO A 156 22.85 -3.45 -17.27
C PRO A 156 22.87 -4.59 -18.30
N VAL A 157 22.39 -5.77 -17.87
CA VAL A 157 22.35 -6.95 -18.72
C VAL A 157 21.22 -6.74 -19.71
N TYR A 158 21.53 -6.08 -20.82
CA TYR A 158 20.61 -5.97 -21.94
C TYR A 158 20.52 -7.32 -22.65
N MET A 159 19.30 -7.77 -22.93
CA MET A 159 19.12 -8.83 -23.91
C MET A 159 19.51 -8.31 -25.29
N LYS A 160 20.08 -9.18 -26.14
CA LYS A 160 20.32 -8.79 -27.54
C LYS A 160 18.99 -8.40 -28.19
N ASN A 161 18.97 -7.34 -28.98
CA ASN A 161 17.78 -6.82 -29.65
C ASN A 161 16.98 -7.91 -30.41
N SER A 162 17.65 -8.96 -30.89
CA SER A 162 17.03 -10.11 -31.55
C SER A 162 16.08 -10.90 -30.64
N TYR A 163 16.42 -11.12 -29.37
CA TYR A 163 15.56 -11.82 -28.41
C TYR A 163 14.33 -10.99 -28.03
N PHE A 164 14.51 -9.67 -27.92
CA PHE A 164 13.40 -8.78 -27.68
C PHE A 164 12.39 -8.83 -28.85
N LEU A 165 12.88 -8.74 -30.08
CA LEU A 165 12.04 -8.84 -31.28
C LEU A 165 11.35 -10.20 -31.39
N SER A 166 12.03 -11.30 -31.04
CA SER A 166 11.41 -12.63 -31.07
C SER A 166 10.29 -12.76 -30.03
N LEU A 167 10.44 -12.18 -28.83
CA LEU A 167 9.40 -12.17 -27.81
C LEU A 167 8.18 -11.36 -28.25
N VAL A 168 8.38 -10.19 -28.87
CA VAL A 168 7.27 -9.36 -29.38
C VAL A 168 6.48 -10.13 -30.46
N ILE A 169 7.18 -10.75 -31.40
CA ILE A 169 6.54 -11.56 -32.46
C ILE A 169 5.81 -12.76 -31.84
N PHE A 170 6.41 -13.43 -30.85
CA PHE A 170 5.79 -14.56 -30.14
C PHE A 170 4.48 -14.15 -29.45
N PHE A 171 4.47 -13.04 -28.72
CA PHE A 171 3.25 -12.52 -28.10
C PHE A 171 2.22 -12.02 -29.11
N ALA A 172 2.64 -11.45 -30.24
CA ALA A 172 1.74 -11.07 -31.31
C ALA A 172 1.03 -12.30 -31.90
N ILE A 173 1.75 -13.39 -32.15
CA ILE A 173 1.18 -14.65 -32.67
C ILE A 173 0.19 -15.26 -31.66
N ILE A 174 0.55 -15.33 -30.37
CA ILE A 174 -0.34 -15.83 -29.31
C ILE A 174 -1.58 -14.93 -29.18
N GLY A 175 -1.40 -13.62 -29.17
CA GLY A 175 -2.51 -12.66 -29.11
C GLY A 175 -3.44 -12.78 -30.31
N SER A 176 -2.90 -12.92 -31.52
CA SER A 176 -3.70 -13.13 -32.73
C SER A 176 -4.45 -14.46 -32.71
N SER A 177 -3.83 -15.55 -32.30
CA SER A 177 -4.49 -16.86 -32.21
C SER A 177 -5.60 -16.90 -31.15
N ALA A 178 -5.40 -16.27 -30.00
CA ALA A 178 -6.42 -16.16 -28.96
C ALA A 178 -7.64 -15.31 -29.40
N ASN A 179 -7.43 -14.34 -30.29
CA ASN A 179 -8.51 -13.51 -30.84
C ASN A 179 -9.23 -14.15 -32.04
N TYR A 180 -8.59 -15.08 -32.76
CA TYR A 180 -9.15 -15.71 -33.96
C TYR A 180 -10.44 -16.50 -33.66
N GLY A 181 -10.45 -17.29 -32.57
CA GLY A 181 -11.63 -18.08 -32.18
C GLY A 181 -12.86 -17.21 -31.87
N ARG A 182 -12.69 -16.11 -31.11
CA ARG A 182 -13.80 -15.20 -30.81
C ARG A 182 -14.31 -14.42 -32.02
N ALA A 183 -13.43 -14.07 -32.95
CA ALA A 183 -13.80 -13.33 -34.15
C ALA A 183 -14.62 -14.17 -35.14
N GLN A 184 -14.31 -15.47 -35.25
CA GLN A 184 -15.07 -16.39 -36.09
C GLN A 184 -16.49 -16.62 -35.56
N ASP A 185 -16.65 -16.89 -34.26
CA ASP A 185 -17.96 -17.09 -33.64
C ASP A 185 -18.89 -15.88 -33.83
N ALA A 186 -18.34 -14.66 -33.76
CA ALA A 186 -19.09 -13.43 -34.02
C ALA A 186 -19.42 -13.22 -35.50
N GLY A 187 -18.54 -13.66 -36.41
CA GLY A 187 -18.74 -13.56 -37.86
C GLY A 187 -19.85 -14.47 -38.36
N ASP A 188 -19.83 -15.74 -37.95
CA ASP A 188 -20.79 -16.75 -38.40
C ASP A 188 -22.22 -16.39 -37.97
N TYR A 189 -22.38 -15.91 -36.74
CA TYR A 189 -23.67 -15.43 -36.24
C TYR A 189 -24.23 -14.24 -37.03
N LEU A 190 -23.37 -13.32 -37.48
CA LEU A 190 -23.81 -12.17 -38.28
C LEU A 190 -24.21 -12.59 -39.69
N VAL A 191 -23.45 -13.50 -40.31
CA VAL A 191 -23.76 -14.05 -41.64
C VAL A 191 -25.07 -14.85 -41.58
N GLU A 192 -25.25 -15.70 -40.57
CA GLU A 192 -26.48 -16.48 -40.39
C GLU A 192 -27.70 -15.57 -40.21
N ARG A 193 -27.61 -14.52 -39.37
CA ARG A 193 -28.70 -13.55 -39.22
C ARG A 193 -29.03 -12.84 -40.52
N ARG A 194 -28.02 -12.44 -41.29
CA ARG A 194 -28.19 -11.80 -42.60
C ARG A 194 -28.93 -12.73 -43.55
N ASP A 195 -28.52 -13.98 -43.61
CA ASP A 195 -29.08 -14.97 -44.53
C ASP A 195 -30.53 -15.33 -44.16
N ILE A 196 -30.86 -15.41 -42.86
CA ILE A 196 -32.24 -15.59 -42.39
C ILE A 196 -33.14 -14.42 -42.82
N VAL A 197 -32.66 -13.18 -42.69
CA VAL A 197 -33.44 -11.99 -43.11
C VAL A 197 -33.62 -11.98 -44.62
N HIS A 198 -32.57 -12.30 -45.39
CA HIS A 198 -32.66 -12.39 -46.84
C HIS A 198 -33.63 -13.47 -47.31
N ASP A 199 -33.62 -14.65 -46.70
CA ASP A 199 -34.54 -15.73 -47.07
C ASP A 199 -35.99 -15.37 -46.73
N ARG A 200 -36.24 -14.74 -45.57
CA ARG A 200 -37.57 -14.22 -45.21
C ARG A 200 -38.06 -13.18 -46.21
N ALA A 201 -37.23 -12.17 -46.50
CA ALA A 201 -37.57 -11.14 -47.47
C ALA A 201 -37.82 -11.74 -48.87
N ALA A 202 -37.02 -12.71 -49.30
CA ALA A 202 -37.20 -13.39 -50.59
C ALA A 202 -38.52 -14.19 -50.63
N LYS A 203 -38.88 -14.88 -49.54
CA LYS A 203 -40.15 -15.60 -49.42
C LYS A 203 -41.34 -14.65 -49.45
N GLU A 204 -41.28 -13.54 -48.73
CA GLU A 204 -42.32 -12.50 -48.74
C GLU A 204 -42.47 -11.90 -50.14
N LEU A 205 -41.38 -11.55 -50.81
CA LEU A 205 -41.44 -11.03 -52.18
C LEU A 205 -42.06 -12.02 -53.17
N ARG A 206 -41.74 -13.32 -53.06
CA ARG A 206 -42.37 -14.37 -53.89
C ARG A 206 -43.87 -14.48 -53.61
N LYS A 207 -44.27 -14.47 -52.34
CA LYS A 207 -45.67 -14.49 -51.93
C LYS A 207 -46.43 -13.28 -52.47
N VAL A 208 -45.88 -12.08 -52.28
CA VAL A 208 -46.43 -10.83 -52.83
C VAL A 208 -46.55 -10.89 -54.34
N ARG A 209 -45.52 -11.38 -55.04
CA ARG A 209 -45.57 -11.54 -56.51
C ARG A 209 -46.67 -12.51 -56.93
N GLN A 210 -46.87 -13.60 -56.21
CA GLN A 210 -47.90 -14.60 -56.51
C GLN A 210 -49.31 -14.05 -56.24
N ASP A 211 -49.52 -13.37 -55.12
CA ASP A 211 -50.79 -12.73 -54.76
C ASP A 211 -51.15 -11.61 -55.77
N MET A 212 -50.16 -10.83 -56.22
CA MET A 212 -50.33 -9.77 -57.22
C MET A 212 -50.58 -10.32 -58.63
N ALA A 213 -50.05 -11.50 -58.98
CA ALA A 213 -50.28 -12.12 -60.29
C ALA A 213 -51.75 -12.55 -60.50
N GLY A 214 -52.51 -12.76 -59.42
CA GLY A 214 -53.94 -13.05 -59.48
C GLY A 214 -54.83 -11.81 -59.65
N MET A 215 -54.30 -10.59 -59.48
CA MET A 215 -55.07 -9.34 -59.57
C MET A 215 -55.03 -8.79 -61.00
N ARG A 216 -56.21 -8.57 -61.61
CA ARG A 216 -56.31 -8.17 -63.02
C ARG A 216 -56.32 -6.63 -63.21
N GLY A 217 -56.61 -5.85 -62.18
CA GLY A 217 -56.73 -4.37 -62.25
C GLY A 217 -55.54 -3.59 -61.66
N LYS A 218 -55.40 -2.30 -62.04
CA LYS A 218 -54.43 -1.37 -61.42
C LYS A 218 -54.94 -0.89 -60.06
N GLU A 219 -56.22 -0.62 -59.95
CA GLU A 219 -56.92 -0.11 -58.77
C GLU A 219 -56.93 -1.15 -57.64
N GLU A 220 -57.14 -2.44 -57.97
CA GLU A 220 -57.05 -3.55 -57.01
C GLU A 220 -55.67 -3.67 -56.38
N ARG A 221 -54.61 -3.53 -57.20
CA ARG A 221 -53.22 -3.54 -56.73
C ARG A 221 -52.89 -2.33 -55.84
N ILE A 222 -53.45 -1.16 -56.15
CA ILE A 222 -53.30 0.05 -55.33
C ILE A 222 -54.00 -0.15 -53.98
N GLN A 223 -55.24 -0.64 -53.96
CA GLN A 223 -55.96 -0.92 -52.72
C GLN A 223 -55.28 -1.99 -51.87
N TRP A 224 -54.77 -3.06 -52.49
CA TRP A 224 -54.00 -4.09 -51.79
C TRP A 224 -52.73 -3.52 -51.14
N PHE A 225 -52.00 -2.66 -51.86
CA PHE A 225 -50.82 -1.98 -51.32
C PHE A 225 -51.17 -1.05 -50.14
N MET A 226 -52.28 -0.30 -50.24
CA MET A 226 -52.75 0.55 -49.14
C MET A 226 -53.15 -0.28 -47.90
N ARG A 227 -53.65 -1.51 -48.07
CA ARG A 227 -54.01 -2.41 -46.97
C ARG A 227 -52.79 -3.10 -46.33
N GLN A 228 -51.71 -3.30 -47.09
CA GLN A 228 -50.49 -3.95 -46.60
C GLN A 228 -49.52 -2.98 -45.90
N ARG A 229 -49.64 -1.67 -46.12
CA ARG A 229 -48.76 -0.64 -45.53
C ARG A 229 -49.24 -0.12 -44.16
N GLU A 230 -50.51 -0.31 -43.81
CA GLU A 230 -51.08 0.02 -42.49
C GLU A 230 -50.79 -1.11 -41.49
#